data_AF-A0A1Z9YDX4-F1
#
_entry.id   AF-A0A1Z9YDX4-F1
#
_cell.length_a   1.000
_cell.length_b   1.000
_cell.length_c   1.000
_cell.angle_alpha   90.00
_cell.angle_beta   90.00
_cell.angle_gamma   90.00
#
_symmetry.space_group_name_H-M   'P 1'
#
loop_
_entity.id
_entity.type
_entity.pdbx_description
1 polymer ?
#
loop_
_entity_poly.entity_id
_entity_poly.type
_entity_poly.pdbx_seq_one_letter_code
_entity_poly.pdbx_strand_id
1 'polypeptide(L)'
;MSNETSKTSVTRLIPPIAIIALLIMIASAIFHVATMTPPAAPAFDRSNAPTAPDYSEELSWFSRPTGERPAGWDTPWGIDIVWFVDRPEAFMGGWNIPLDWAAVSATYENDRWLTSESDDLFDVFAPKRRFLSSLTGHEVDIEDAMALEQEDMLASVDFYLSEDNHMRGMFLGGSGDGVAAAYEAFQLRLDATLPYNTLFGGFIVIDQPADEPTPLNDMPPCSSDSIYPCVLDLSAVSDNERLTAVDALMTDFSDYLVENVPKPAAPLPPFETIELSPINRPEHELE
;
A
#
# COMPACT_ATOMS: atom_id res chain seq x y z
N MET A 1 42.20 -29.24 75.82
CA MET A 1 42.44 -28.67 74.48
C MET A 1 41.08 -28.34 73.90
N SER A 2 40.64 -27.08 74.03
CA SER A 2 39.36 -26.62 73.49
C SER A 2 39.66 -25.52 72.47
N ASN A 3 39.54 -25.86 71.19
CA ASN A 3 39.65 -24.91 70.09
C ASN A 3 38.34 -24.14 69.99
N GLU A 4 38.26 -22.95 70.58
CA GLU A 4 37.21 -22.00 70.23
C GLU A 4 37.51 -21.40 68.85
N THR A 5 36.74 -21.83 67.87
CA THR A 5 36.77 -21.28 66.51
C THR A 5 36.14 -19.90 66.55
N SER A 6 36.97 -18.86 66.58
CA SER A 6 36.53 -17.46 66.43
C SER A 6 35.81 -17.31 65.10
N LYS A 7 34.47 -17.23 65.12
CA LYS A 7 33.67 -16.86 63.95
C LYS A 7 34.02 -15.41 63.61
N THR A 8 34.91 -15.26 62.63
CA THR A 8 35.37 -13.99 62.08
C THR A 8 34.20 -13.09 61.74
N SER A 9 34.26 -11.83 62.17
CA SER A 9 33.23 -10.78 61.96
C SER A 9 32.75 -10.64 60.51
N VAL A 10 33.54 -11.12 59.55
CA VAL A 10 33.22 -11.25 58.12
C VAL A 10 31.97 -12.12 57.89
N THR A 11 31.78 -13.23 58.61
CA THR A 11 30.59 -14.11 58.44
C THR A 11 29.29 -13.52 58.99
N ARG A 12 29.36 -12.50 59.86
CA ARG A 12 28.17 -11.77 60.36
C ARG A 12 27.69 -10.65 59.45
N LEU A 13 28.54 -10.18 58.52
CA LEU A 13 28.23 -9.09 57.58
C LEU A 13 27.68 -9.58 56.24
N ILE A 14 27.86 -10.86 55.90
CA ILE A 14 27.34 -11.44 54.65
C ILE A 14 25.80 -11.38 54.57
N PRO A 15 25.02 -11.72 55.62
CA PRO A 15 23.56 -11.63 55.54
C PRO A 15 23.01 -10.21 55.28
N PRO A 16 23.43 -9.15 56.00
CA PRO A 16 22.92 -7.80 55.74
C PRO A 16 23.36 -7.25 54.38
N ILE A 17 24.57 -7.57 53.91
CA ILE A 17 25.04 -7.13 52.58
C ILE A 17 24.23 -7.81 51.47
N ALA A 18 23.93 -9.10 51.60
CA ALA A 18 23.09 -9.81 50.63
C ALA A 18 21.66 -9.25 50.58
N ILE A 19 21.10 -8.86 51.72
CA ILE A 19 19.78 -8.22 51.78
C ILE A 19 19.80 -6.85 51.08
N ILE A 20 20.83 -6.03 51.33
CA ILE A 20 20.97 -4.72 50.67
C ILE A 20 21.15 -4.89 49.16
N ALA A 21 21.98 -5.83 48.71
CA ALA A 21 22.17 -6.12 47.29
C ALA A 21 20.86 -6.58 46.62
N LEU A 22 20.09 -7.43 47.30
CA LEU A 22 18.77 -7.87 46.82
C LEU A 22 17.79 -6.69 46.71
N LEU A 23 17.75 -5.81 47.71
CA LEU A 23 16.90 -4.61 47.68
C LEU A 23 17.30 -3.66 46.55
N ILE A 24 18.60 -3.49 46.29
CA ILE A 24 19.07 -2.69 45.16
C ILE A 24 18.66 -3.34 43.83
N MET A 25 18.79 -4.66 43.68
CA MET A 25 18.35 -5.34 42.45
C MET A 25 16.84 -5.22 42.24
N ILE A 26 16.03 -5.36 43.28
CA ILE A 26 14.57 -5.18 43.21
C ILE A 26 14.23 -3.73 42.87
N ALA A 27 14.86 -2.75 43.53
CA ALA A 27 14.64 -1.34 43.24
C ALA A 27 15.06 -0.97 41.82
N SER A 28 16.18 -1.49 41.33
CA SER A 28 16.63 -1.32 39.95
C SER A 28 15.68 -1.99 38.96
N ALA A 29 15.15 -3.19 39.26
CA ALA A 29 14.16 -3.85 38.42
C ALA A 29 12.84 -3.07 38.37
N ILE A 30 12.34 -2.59 39.51
CA ILE A 30 11.13 -1.76 39.58
C ILE A 30 11.36 -0.44 38.83
N PHE A 31 12.51 0.22 39.03
CA PHE A 31 12.84 1.45 38.33
C PHE A 31 12.92 1.21 36.82
N HIS A 32 13.55 0.14 36.38
CA HIS A 32 13.66 -0.20 34.97
C HIS A 32 12.30 -0.48 34.34
N VAL A 33 11.42 -1.23 35.03
CA VAL A 33 10.03 -1.45 34.58
C VAL A 33 9.26 -0.12 34.57
N ALA A 34 9.27 0.64 35.65
CA ALA A 34 8.49 1.87 35.77
C ALA A 34 8.94 3.01 34.84
N THR A 35 10.22 3.02 34.41
CA THR A 35 10.76 4.08 33.54
C THR A 35 10.89 3.67 32.07
N MET A 36 10.96 2.37 31.79
CA MET A 36 11.06 1.87 30.40
C MET A 36 9.81 1.16 29.91
N THR A 37 8.77 0.97 30.73
CA THR A 37 7.44 0.65 30.19
C THR A 37 6.96 1.89 29.43
N PRO A 38 6.74 1.80 28.11
CA PRO A 38 6.14 2.90 27.37
C PRO A 38 4.83 3.30 28.05
N PRO A 39 4.48 4.59 28.11
CA PRO A 39 3.13 4.97 28.50
C PRO A 39 2.14 4.19 27.64
N ALA A 40 1.08 3.66 28.26
CA ALA A 40 0.02 2.98 27.53
C ALA A 40 -0.42 3.89 26.37
N ALA A 41 -0.54 3.33 25.17
CA ALA A 41 -1.06 4.08 24.03
C ALA A 41 -2.42 4.71 24.42
N PRO A 42 -2.70 5.95 24.02
CA PRO A 42 -4.02 6.52 24.24
C PRO A 42 -5.08 5.63 23.60
N ALA A 43 -6.32 5.62 24.11
CA ALA A 43 -7.41 4.97 23.38
C ALA A 43 -7.53 5.60 21.98
N PHE A 44 -7.89 4.80 20.98
CA PHE A 44 -8.12 5.31 19.65
C PHE A 44 -9.28 6.29 19.65
N ASP A 45 -9.10 7.40 18.95
CA ASP A 45 -10.14 8.41 18.74
C ASP A 45 -10.01 8.94 17.32
N ARG A 46 -11.00 8.60 16.50
CA ARG A 46 -11.07 9.01 15.10
C ARG A 46 -11.01 10.52 14.91
N SER A 47 -11.46 11.31 15.89
CA SER A 47 -11.39 12.78 15.81
C SER A 47 -9.96 13.34 15.95
N ASN A 48 -9.04 12.53 16.49
CA ASN A 48 -7.62 12.85 16.61
C ASN A 48 -6.77 12.21 15.51
N ALA A 49 -7.37 11.41 14.62
CA ALA A 49 -6.66 10.82 13.51
C ALA A 49 -6.20 11.91 12.51
N PRO A 50 -5.09 11.70 11.78
CA PRO A 50 -4.69 12.58 10.70
C PRO A 50 -5.80 12.77 9.68
N THR A 51 -5.83 13.94 9.04
CA THR A 51 -6.76 14.25 7.95
C THR A 51 -6.67 13.19 6.85
N ALA A 52 -7.83 12.72 6.38
CA ALA A 52 -7.89 11.76 5.29
C ALA A 52 -7.33 12.37 3.98
N PRO A 53 -6.66 11.56 3.14
CA PRO A 53 -6.24 11.98 1.80
C PRO A 53 -7.45 12.34 0.93
N ASP A 54 -7.28 13.35 0.09
CA ASP A 54 -8.18 13.64 -1.03
C ASP A 54 -7.51 13.16 -2.32
N TYR A 55 -7.95 12.02 -2.85
CA TYR A 55 -7.30 11.38 -4.00
C TYR A 55 -7.53 12.13 -5.32
N SER A 56 -8.37 13.15 -5.35
CA SER A 56 -8.42 14.07 -6.49
C SER A 56 -7.19 14.98 -6.59
N GLU A 57 -6.49 15.18 -5.47
CA GLU A 57 -5.33 16.06 -5.34
C GLU A 57 -4.01 15.30 -5.50
N GLU A 58 -3.04 15.90 -6.22
CA GLU A 58 -1.71 15.32 -6.46
C GLU A 58 -0.97 14.98 -5.16
N LEU A 59 -1.18 15.79 -4.11
CA LEU A 59 -0.50 15.62 -2.81
C LEU A 59 -0.82 14.29 -2.12
N SER A 60 -1.95 13.65 -2.46
CA SER A 60 -2.39 12.36 -1.92
C SER A 60 -1.71 11.16 -2.62
N TRP A 61 -0.83 11.42 -3.58
CA TRP A 61 -0.10 10.41 -4.34
C TRP A 61 1.41 10.60 -4.17
N PHE A 62 2.15 9.49 -4.15
CA PHE A 62 3.59 9.50 -4.39
C PHE A 62 3.89 9.61 -5.89
N SER A 63 3.10 8.90 -6.69
CA SER A 63 3.13 8.96 -8.15
C SER A 63 1.70 8.85 -8.68
N ARG A 64 1.35 9.78 -9.55
CA ARG A 64 0.12 9.76 -10.34
C ARG A 64 0.43 10.41 -11.68
N PRO A 65 0.47 9.65 -12.78
CA PRO A 65 0.79 10.18 -14.09
C PRO A 65 -0.17 11.30 -14.48
N THR A 66 0.39 12.44 -14.89
CA THR A 66 -0.37 13.59 -15.37
C THR A 66 -0.20 13.70 -16.87
N GLY A 67 -1.27 13.53 -17.64
CA GLY A 67 -1.22 13.65 -19.09
C GLY A 67 -2.24 12.76 -19.80
N GLU A 68 -2.29 12.90 -21.12
CA GLU A 68 -3.05 12.00 -21.96
C GLU A 68 -2.32 10.66 -22.04
N ARG A 69 -3.04 9.57 -21.76
CA ARG A 69 -2.51 8.21 -21.72
C ARG A 69 -3.30 7.30 -22.64
N PRO A 70 -2.68 6.31 -23.30
CA PRO A 70 -3.41 5.33 -24.10
C PRO A 70 -4.50 4.65 -23.27
N ALA A 71 -5.73 4.60 -23.73
CA ALA A 71 -6.79 3.90 -23.01
C ALA A 71 -6.85 2.42 -23.43
N GLY A 72 -7.75 1.64 -22.82
CA GLY A 72 -7.95 0.23 -23.18
C GLY A 72 -8.39 -0.02 -24.63
N TRP A 73 -8.80 1.02 -25.36
CA TRP A 73 -9.15 0.94 -26.78
C TRP A 73 -7.99 1.24 -27.73
N ASP A 74 -6.82 1.66 -27.23
CA ASP A 74 -5.62 1.98 -28.02
C ASP A 74 -4.70 0.75 -28.18
N THR A 75 -3.75 0.81 -29.13
CA THR A 75 -2.78 -0.28 -29.39
C THR A 75 -1.35 0.27 -29.29
N PRO A 76 -0.45 -0.33 -28.50
CA PRO A 76 -0.66 -1.49 -27.61
C PRO A 76 -1.65 -1.19 -26.47
N TRP A 77 -2.14 -2.23 -25.79
CA TRP A 77 -3.10 -2.04 -24.69
C TRP A 77 -2.39 -1.39 -23.51
N GLY A 78 -2.90 -0.26 -23.02
CA GLY A 78 -2.28 0.44 -21.89
C GLY A 78 -2.38 -0.36 -20.59
N ILE A 79 -1.30 -0.42 -19.81
CA ILE A 79 -1.27 -1.14 -18.52
C ILE A 79 -0.89 -0.20 -17.39
N ASP A 80 -1.53 -0.35 -16.25
CA ASP A 80 -1.21 0.40 -15.04
C ASP A 80 -0.73 -0.52 -13.92
N ILE A 81 0.09 0.02 -13.03
CA ILE A 81 0.49 -0.60 -11.77
C ILE A 81 -0.02 0.29 -10.64
N VAL A 82 -0.91 -0.24 -9.79
CA VAL A 82 -1.28 0.42 -8.54
C VAL A 82 -0.39 -0.14 -7.42
N TRP A 83 0.49 0.70 -6.88
CA TRP A 83 1.56 0.29 -5.98
C TRP A 83 1.37 0.82 -4.56
N PHE A 84 1.26 -0.08 -3.59
CA PHE A 84 1.18 0.26 -2.17
C PHE A 84 2.55 0.09 -1.52
N VAL A 85 3.08 1.18 -0.97
CA VAL A 85 4.38 1.14 -0.28
C VAL A 85 4.26 0.48 1.10
N ASP A 86 5.40 0.01 1.59
CA ASP A 86 5.56 -0.47 2.95
C ASP A 86 5.22 0.60 4.00
N ARG A 87 4.94 0.16 5.21
CA ARG A 87 4.70 1.05 6.34
C ARG A 87 6.03 1.64 6.86
N PRO A 88 6.10 2.96 7.10
CA PRO A 88 7.28 3.54 7.73
C PRO A 88 7.32 3.19 9.23
N GLU A 89 8.50 2.80 9.71
CA GLU A 89 8.72 2.38 11.10
C GLU A 89 8.86 3.55 12.09
N ALA A 90 8.69 3.27 13.39
CA ALA A 90 9.06 4.15 14.51
C ALA A 90 8.23 5.44 14.69
N PHE A 91 7.07 5.58 14.05
CA PHE A 91 6.13 6.64 14.37
C PHE A 91 5.44 6.38 15.73
N MET A 92 5.58 7.33 16.66
CA MET A 92 5.00 7.25 18.01
C MET A 92 4.05 8.41 18.34
N GLY A 93 3.64 9.19 17.33
CA GLY A 93 2.83 10.40 17.50
C GLY A 93 1.31 10.17 17.62
N GLY A 94 0.85 8.93 17.44
CA GLY A 94 -0.57 8.56 17.43
C GLY A 94 -0.79 7.20 16.77
N TRP A 95 -2.04 6.77 16.67
CA TRP A 95 -2.41 5.47 16.08
C TRP A 95 -2.23 5.39 14.57
N ASN A 96 -2.35 6.52 13.86
CA ASN A 96 -2.12 6.56 12.42
C ASN A 96 -1.06 7.60 12.08
N ILE A 97 -0.24 7.24 11.09
CA ILE A 97 0.86 8.06 10.59
C ILE A 97 0.29 9.11 9.62
N PRO A 98 0.56 10.42 9.83
CA PRO A 98 0.08 11.45 8.93
C PRO A 98 0.85 11.45 7.60
N LEU A 99 0.16 11.82 6.51
CA LEU A 99 0.68 11.74 5.14
C LEU A 99 1.91 12.61 4.88
N ASP A 100 2.07 13.70 5.64
CA ASP A 100 3.17 14.66 5.53
C ASP A 100 4.38 14.29 6.39
N TRP A 101 4.33 13.16 7.10
CA TRP A 101 5.46 12.70 7.88
C TRP A 101 6.62 12.28 6.97
N ALA A 102 7.81 12.82 7.21
CA ALA A 102 8.95 12.68 6.30
C ALA A 102 9.32 11.22 5.96
N ALA A 103 9.10 10.28 6.88
CA ALA A 103 9.42 8.88 6.62
C ALA A 103 8.41 8.20 5.67
N VAL A 104 7.18 8.71 5.56
CA VAL A 104 6.20 8.24 4.55
C VAL A 104 6.77 8.43 3.14
N SER A 105 7.33 9.60 2.84
CA SER A 105 8.01 9.84 1.57
C SER A 105 9.30 9.03 1.42
N ALA A 106 10.04 8.82 2.51
CA ALA A 106 11.27 8.05 2.47
C ALA A 106 11.03 6.57 2.11
N THR A 107 9.89 5.99 2.47
CA THR A 107 9.57 4.61 2.08
C THR A 107 9.41 4.49 0.56
N TYR A 108 8.74 5.45 -0.09
CA TYR A 108 8.60 5.42 -1.55
C TYR A 108 9.93 5.60 -2.29
N GLU A 109 10.92 6.28 -1.70
CA GLU A 109 12.26 6.40 -2.30
C GLU A 109 12.93 5.03 -2.52
N ASN A 110 12.61 4.01 -1.72
CA ASN A 110 13.11 2.64 -1.91
C ASN A 110 12.46 1.96 -3.14
N ASP A 111 11.27 2.39 -3.53
CA ASP A 111 10.49 1.85 -4.64
C ASP A 111 10.61 2.70 -5.92
N ARG A 112 11.51 3.69 -5.93
CA ARG A 112 11.64 4.62 -7.07
C ARG A 112 12.06 3.97 -8.38
N TRP A 113 12.62 2.77 -8.33
CA TRP A 113 12.93 1.96 -9.50
C TRP A 113 11.71 1.76 -10.43
N LEU A 114 10.48 1.81 -9.89
CA LEU A 114 9.24 1.74 -10.69
C LEU A 114 9.02 2.97 -11.61
N THR A 115 9.63 4.11 -11.31
CA THR A 115 9.37 5.38 -12.02
C THR A 115 10.58 5.98 -12.72
N SER A 116 11.78 5.52 -12.43
CA SER A 116 13.00 6.19 -12.90
C SER A 116 13.36 5.91 -14.36
N GLU A 117 12.87 4.82 -14.97
CA GLU A 117 13.39 4.33 -16.25
C GLU A 117 12.35 3.59 -17.13
N SER A 118 11.05 3.73 -16.89
CA SER A 118 10.01 3.02 -17.68
C SER A 118 9.89 3.55 -19.11
N ASP A 119 9.91 2.64 -20.10
CA ASP A 119 9.84 2.90 -21.56
C ASP A 119 8.38 3.13 -22.06
N ASP A 120 7.57 3.90 -21.34
CA ASP A 120 6.14 4.17 -21.65
C ASP A 120 5.23 2.91 -21.70
N LEU A 121 5.71 1.74 -21.25
CA LEU A 121 4.96 0.47 -21.29
C LEU A 121 3.83 0.41 -20.25
N PHE A 122 4.03 1.07 -19.11
CA PHE A 122 3.08 1.11 -18.02
C PHE A 122 3.14 2.42 -17.25
N ASP A 123 2.06 2.70 -16.55
CA ASP A 123 1.88 3.88 -15.71
C ASP A 123 1.76 3.47 -14.24
N VAL A 124 2.41 4.21 -13.32
CA VAL A 124 2.45 3.85 -11.89
C VAL A 124 1.62 4.80 -11.05
N PHE A 125 0.61 4.24 -10.39
CA PHE A 125 -0.25 4.91 -9.41
C PHE A 125 0.14 4.45 -8.01
N ALA A 126 0.80 5.31 -7.25
CA ALA A 126 1.23 5.01 -5.89
C ALA A 126 0.54 5.93 -4.89
N PRO A 127 -0.59 5.52 -4.28
CA PRO A 127 -1.33 6.36 -3.35
C PRO A 127 -0.63 6.47 -2.00
N LYS A 128 -0.77 7.62 -1.35
CA LYS A 128 -0.45 7.78 0.08
C LYS A 128 -1.65 7.35 0.91
N ARG A 129 -1.40 6.79 2.08
CA ARG A 129 -2.43 6.37 3.04
C ARG A 129 -1.98 6.60 4.46
N ARG A 130 -2.93 6.72 5.39
CA ARG A 130 -2.64 6.83 6.83
C ARG A 130 -2.33 5.45 7.40
N PHE A 131 -1.06 5.11 7.48
CA PHE A 131 -0.61 3.82 8.02
C PHE A 131 -0.96 3.66 9.50
N LEU A 132 -1.29 2.45 9.94
CA LEU A 132 -1.28 2.04 11.35
C LEU A 132 0.13 2.23 11.91
N SER A 133 0.28 2.93 13.02
CA SER A 133 1.58 3.11 13.66
C SER A 133 2.04 1.85 14.41
N SER A 134 3.29 1.84 14.87
CA SER A 134 3.85 0.74 15.68
C SER A 134 3.37 0.77 17.15
N LEU A 135 2.29 1.49 17.46
CA LEU A 135 1.73 1.51 18.81
C LEU A 135 1.13 0.15 19.17
N THR A 136 1.24 -0.19 20.45
CA THR A 136 0.59 -1.37 21.03
C THR A 136 -0.44 -0.92 22.06
N GLY A 137 -1.60 -1.57 22.09
CA GLY A 137 -2.70 -1.20 22.98
C GLY A 137 -3.83 -2.23 22.95
N HIS A 138 -5.07 -1.79 23.16
CA HIS A 138 -6.21 -2.69 23.07
C HIS A 138 -6.47 -3.09 21.62
N GLU A 139 -6.92 -4.33 21.42
CA GLU A 139 -7.23 -4.89 20.10
C GLU A 139 -8.21 -4.02 19.31
N VAL A 140 -9.26 -3.51 19.98
CA VAL A 140 -10.22 -2.59 19.35
C VAL A 140 -9.60 -1.30 18.83
N ASP A 141 -8.59 -0.76 19.52
CA ASP A 141 -7.92 0.47 19.09
C ASP A 141 -7.05 0.21 17.85
N ILE A 142 -6.44 -0.98 17.77
CA ILE A 142 -5.67 -1.44 16.62
C ILE A 142 -6.61 -1.66 15.43
N GLU A 143 -7.71 -2.37 15.63
CA GLU A 143 -8.72 -2.64 14.59
C GLU A 143 -9.30 -1.34 14.02
N ASP A 144 -9.66 -0.38 14.88
CA ASP A 144 -10.20 0.91 14.44
C ASP A 144 -9.17 1.74 13.67
N ALA A 145 -7.89 1.68 14.07
CA ALA A 145 -6.81 2.34 13.35
C ALA A 145 -6.48 1.68 12.01
N MET A 146 -6.52 0.34 11.94
CA MET A 146 -6.41 -0.42 10.69
C MET A 146 -7.56 -0.12 9.74
N ALA A 147 -8.78 0.04 10.25
CA ALA A 147 -9.94 0.39 9.44
C ALA A 147 -9.75 1.75 8.72
N LEU A 148 -9.11 2.74 9.35
CA LEU A 148 -8.77 4.00 8.68
C LEU A 148 -7.78 3.83 7.52
N GLU A 149 -6.77 2.98 7.70
CA GLU A 149 -5.79 2.67 6.66
C GLU A 149 -6.44 1.96 5.47
N GLN A 150 -7.33 1.00 5.76
CA GLN A 150 -8.13 0.30 4.76
C GLN A 150 -9.08 1.26 4.01
N GLU A 151 -9.75 2.17 4.71
CA GLU A 151 -10.61 3.19 4.09
C GLU A 151 -9.84 4.05 3.08
N ASP A 152 -8.63 4.50 3.44
CA ASP A 152 -7.77 5.29 2.55
C ASP A 152 -7.35 4.47 1.33
N MET A 153 -6.86 3.25 1.55
CA MET A 153 -6.49 2.32 0.48
C MET A 153 -7.65 2.12 -0.50
N LEU A 154 -8.84 1.80 -0.01
CA LEU A 154 -10.01 1.57 -0.85
C LEU A 154 -10.46 2.84 -1.58
N ALA A 155 -10.45 3.99 -0.92
CA ALA A 155 -10.79 5.26 -1.53
C ALA A 155 -9.82 5.63 -2.67
N SER A 156 -8.54 5.29 -2.55
CA SER A 156 -7.54 5.50 -3.60
C SER A 156 -7.80 4.64 -4.84
N VAL A 157 -8.15 3.37 -4.63
CA VAL A 157 -8.46 2.42 -5.69
C VAL A 157 -9.77 2.82 -6.37
N ASP A 158 -10.79 3.18 -5.59
CA ASP A 158 -12.07 3.65 -6.11
C ASP A 158 -11.89 4.87 -7.01
N PHE A 159 -11.06 5.84 -6.59
CA PHE A 159 -10.73 7.01 -7.41
C PHE A 159 -9.97 6.62 -8.68
N TYR A 160 -8.93 5.79 -8.57
CA TYR A 160 -8.17 5.32 -9.73
C TYR A 160 -9.07 4.61 -10.75
N LEU A 161 -9.95 3.71 -10.29
CA LEU A 161 -10.85 2.95 -11.16
C LEU A 161 -11.86 3.84 -11.89
N SER A 162 -12.33 4.93 -11.24
CA SER A 162 -13.33 5.83 -11.83
C SER A 162 -12.72 6.90 -12.75
N GLU A 163 -11.59 7.48 -12.35
CA GLU A 163 -11.03 8.65 -13.02
C GLU A 163 -9.82 8.35 -13.91
N ASP A 164 -9.05 7.29 -13.61
CA ASP A 164 -7.71 7.11 -14.20
C ASP A 164 -7.54 5.79 -14.97
N ASN A 165 -8.25 4.71 -14.64
CA ASN A 165 -8.02 3.41 -15.26
C ASN A 165 -8.34 3.40 -16.76
N HIS A 166 -9.40 4.09 -17.21
CA HIS A 166 -9.77 4.17 -18.64
C HIS A 166 -9.79 2.82 -19.39
N MET A 167 -10.25 1.75 -18.73
CA MET A 167 -10.29 0.38 -19.28
C MET A 167 -8.91 -0.22 -19.60
N ARG A 168 -7.84 0.34 -19.03
CA ARG A 168 -6.48 -0.20 -19.12
C ARG A 168 -6.37 -1.50 -18.31
N GLY A 169 -5.47 -2.36 -18.75
CA GLY A 169 -5.06 -3.52 -17.94
C GLY A 169 -4.39 -3.04 -16.66
N MET A 170 -4.44 -3.84 -15.59
CA MET A 170 -3.80 -3.41 -14.34
C MET A 170 -3.18 -4.54 -13.53
N PHE A 171 -2.11 -4.20 -12.83
CA PHE A 171 -1.54 -4.99 -11.74
C PHE A 171 -1.71 -4.23 -10.42
N LEU A 172 -1.88 -4.98 -9.33
CA LEU A 172 -1.75 -4.43 -7.98
C LEU A 172 -0.42 -4.90 -7.41
N GLY A 173 0.25 -4.06 -6.64
CA GLY A 173 1.53 -4.46 -6.06
C GLY A 173 1.89 -3.70 -4.82
N GLY A 174 2.99 -4.11 -4.21
CA GLY A 174 3.53 -3.41 -3.06
C GLY A 174 4.78 -4.03 -2.47
N SER A 175 5.33 -3.32 -1.49
CA SER A 175 6.47 -3.72 -0.68
C SER A 175 6.02 -3.93 0.78
N GLY A 176 6.53 -4.96 1.45
CA GLY A 176 6.25 -5.23 2.87
C GLY A 176 4.75 -5.28 3.20
N ASP A 177 4.29 -4.43 4.12
CA ASP A 177 2.87 -4.31 4.50
C ASP A 177 1.97 -3.85 3.32
N GLY A 178 2.56 -3.22 2.30
CA GLY A 178 1.87 -2.85 1.06
C GLY A 178 1.38 -4.04 0.23
N VAL A 179 2.02 -5.21 0.35
CA VAL A 179 1.57 -6.44 -0.33
C VAL A 179 0.20 -6.88 0.20
N ALA A 180 -0.02 -6.80 1.51
CA ALA A 180 -1.30 -7.12 2.13
C ALA A 180 -2.40 -6.14 1.66
N ALA A 181 -2.08 -4.85 1.60
CA ALA A 181 -2.98 -3.82 1.08
C ALA A 181 -3.37 -4.08 -0.40
N ALA A 182 -2.39 -4.44 -1.26
CA ALA A 182 -2.66 -4.79 -2.64
C ALA A 182 -3.66 -5.96 -2.75
N TYR A 183 -3.43 -7.02 -1.98
CA TYR A 183 -4.30 -8.19 -1.98
C TYR A 183 -5.71 -7.86 -1.47
N GLU A 184 -5.82 -7.09 -0.40
CA GLU A 184 -7.09 -6.68 0.16
C GLU A 184 -7.90 -5.80 -0.79
N ALA A 185 -7.24 -4.85 -1.46
CA ALA A 185 -7.85 -4.04 -2.52
C ALA A 185 -8.42 -4.91 -3.65
N PHE A 186 -7.69 -5.93 -4.09
CA PHE A 186 -8.19 -6.89 -5.08
C PHE A 186 -9.46 -7.58 -4.61
N GLN A 187 -9.45 -8.16 -3.41
CA GLN A 187 -10.60 -8.88 -2.87
C GLN A 187 -11.85 -8.01 -2.75
N LEU A 188 -11.66 -6.76 -2.30
CA LEU A 188 -12.78 -5.87 -1.97
C LEU A 188 -13.28 -5.04 -3.16
N ARG A 189 -12.51 -4.93 -4.24
CA ARG A 189 -12.88 -4.08 -5.40
C ARG A 189 -12.84 -4.77 -6.75
N LEU A 190 -11.95 -5.72 -6.98
CA LEU A 190 -11.71 -6.27 -8.32
C LEU A 190 -12.27 -7.66 -8.53
N ASP A 191 -12.08 -8.61 -7.61
CA ASP A 191 -12.31 -10.05 -7.83
C ASP A 191 -13.68 -10.39 -8.45
N ALA A 192 -14.75 -9.77 -7.94
CA ALA A 192 -16.12 -9.99 -8.39
C ALA A 192 -16.69 -8.86 -9.29
N THR A 193 -15.86 -7.91 -9.72
CA THR A 193 -16.32 -6.69 -10.39
C THR A 193 -15.89 -6.65 -11.85
N LEU A 194 -16.86 -6.79 -12.77
CA LEU A 194 -16.63 -6.53 -14.19
C LEU A 194 -16.52 -5.01 -14.44
N PRO A 195 -15.67 -4.54 -15.37
CA PRO A 195 -14.76 -5.33 -16.21
C PRO A 195 -13.42 -5.65 -15.52
N TYR A 196 -13.17 -5.11 -14.33
CA TYR A 196 -11.87 -5.09 -13.68
C TYR A 196 -11.30 -6.48 -13.37
N ASN A 197 -12.14 -7.47 -13.03
CA ASN A 197 -11.67 -8.85 -12.86
C ASN A 197 -11.07 -9.47 -14.13
N THR A 198 -11.43 -8.96 -15.31
CA THR A 198 -10.92 -9.44 -16.61
C THR A 198 -9.70 -8.65 -17.06
N LEU A 199 -9.60 -7.39 -16.63
CA LEU A 199 -8.46 -6.50 -16.91
C LEU A 199 -7.32 -6.66 -15.90
N PHE A 200 -7.49 -7.50 -14.89
CA PHE A 200 -6.51 -7.71 -13.84
C PHE A 200 -5.45 -8.75 -14.24
N GLY A 201 -4.19 -8.32 -14.30
CA GLY A 201 -3.03 -9.16 -14.61
C GLY A 201 -2.47 -9.90 -13.40
N GLY A 202 -2.73 -9.44 -12.18
CA GLY A 202 -2.23 -10.10 -10.97
C GLY A 202 -1.39 -9.18 -10.10
N PHE A 203 -0.43 -9.77 -9.40
CA PHE A 203 0.31 -9.11 -8.33
C PHE A 203 1.80 -8.96 -8.62
N ILE A 204 2.37 -7.83 -8.21
CA ILE A 204 3.82 -7.60 -8.18
C ILE A 204 4.22 -7.34 -6.73
N VAL A 205 5.10 -8.17 -6.17
CA VAL A 205 5.40 -8.15 -4.73
C VAL A 205 6.89 -8.03 -4.44
N ILE A 206 7.23 -7.30 -3.38
CA ILE A 206 8.57 -7.19 -2.82
C ILE A 206 8.50 -7.41 -1.31
N ASP A 207 9.43 -8.20 -0.79
CA ASP A 207 9.64 -8.39 0.65
C ASP A 207 8.35 -8.77 1.38
N GLN A 208 7.59 -9.70 0.80
CA GLN A 208 6.36 -10.19 1.40
C GLN A 208 6.65 -10.67 2.84
N PRO A 209 5.87 -10.25 3.85
CA PRO A 209 6.08 -10.68 5.23
C PRO A 209 6.06 -12.21 5.34
N ALA A 210 7.19 -12.80 5.77
CA ALA A 210 7.41 -14.25 5.78
C ALA A 210 6.44 -15.04 6.69
N ASP A 211 5.84 -14.35 7.67
CA ASP A 211 5.01 -14.96 8.71
C ASP A 211 3.50 -14.95 8.40
N GLU A 212 3.08 -14.35 7.28
CA GLU A 212 1.67 -14.35 6.86
C GLU A 212 1.46 -15.24 5.62
N PRO A 213 0.78 -16.40 5.74
CA PRO A 213 0.36 -17.16 4.58
C PRO A 213 -0.66 -16.35 3.81
N THR A 214 -0.21 -15.65 2.78
CA THR A 214 -1.09 -14.92 1.88
C THR A 214 -1.65 -15.90 0.84
N PRO A 215 -2.91 -15.75 0.41
CA PRO A 215 -3.47 -16.51 -0.71
C PRO A 215 -2.73 -16.29 -2.04
N LEU A 216 -1.81 -15.31 -2.11
CA LEU A 216 -0.89 -15.12 -3.23
C LEU A 216 0.02 -16.34 -3.45
N ASN A 217 0.35 -17.08 -2.38
CA ASN A 217 1.18 -18.29 -2.47
C ASN A 217 0.52 -19.41 -3.30
N ASP A 218 -0.81 -19.40 -3.44
CA ASP A 218 -1.56 -20.38 -4.23
C ASP A 218 -1.72 -19.95 -5.69
N MET A 219 -1.37 -18.71 -6.04
CA MET A 219 -1.43 -18.22 -7.43
C MET A 219 -0.20 -18.65 -8.23
N PRO A 220 -0.34 -18.85 -9.56
CA PRO A 220 0.79 -19.23 -10.39
C PRO A 220 1.81 -18.08 -10.49
N PRO A 221 3.12 -18.38 -10.54
CA PRO A 221 4.12 -17.37 -10.80
C PRO A 221 4.01 -16.85 -12.23
N CYS A 222 4.32 -15.57 -12.44
CA CYS A 222 4.37 -14.99 -13.77
C CYS A 222 5.54 -15.57 -14.59
N SER A 223 5.25 -15.89 -15.85
CA SER A 223 6.08 -16.53 -16.87
C SER A 223 5.51 -16.26 -18.29
N SER A 224 6.27 -16.57 -19.35
CA SER A 224 5.84 -16.26 -20.74
C SER A 224 4.57 -16.97 -21.19
N ASP A 225 4.20 -18.09 -20.56
CA ASP A 225 2.97 -18.85 -20.85
C ASP A 225 1.93 -18.69 -19.74
N SER A 226 1.96 -17.56 -19.01
CA SER A 226 1.09 -17.36 -17.85
C SER A 226 -0.38 -17.37 -18.21
N ILE A 227 -1.15 -18.01 -17.33
CA ILE A 227 -2.57 -17.74 -17.21
C ILE A 227 -2.70 -16.62 -16.20
N TYR A 228 -3.28 -15.50 -16.60
CA TYR A 228 -3.55 -14.38 -15.71
C TYR A 228 -4.84 -14.62 -14.91
N PRO A 229 -4.91 -14.21 -13.63
CA PRO A 229 -3.89 -13.46 -12.88
C PRO A 229 -2.70 -14.32 -12.40
N CYS A 230 -1.50 -13.72 -12.31
CA CYS A 230 -0.26 -14.36 -11.82
C CYS A 230 0.45 -13.51 -10.75
N VAL A 231 1.48 -14.05 -10.10
CA VAL A 231 2.31 -13.32 -9.10
C VAL A 231 3.75 -13.19 -9.59
N LEU A 232 4.26 -11.96 -9.64
CA LEU A 232 5.66 -11.64 -9.88
C LEU A 232 6.32 -11.25 -8.55
N ASP A 233 7.14 -12.15 -8.00
CA ASP A 233 7.93 -11.89 -6.79
C ASP A 233 9.32 -11.35 -7.15
N LEU A 234 9.62 -10.15 -6.66
CA LEU A 234 10.84 -9.39 -6.93
C LEU A 234 11.76 -9.29 -5.69
N SER A 235 11.47 -10.03 -4.62
CA SER A 235 12.21 -9.98 -3.35
C SER A 235 13.67 -10.42 -3.49
N ALA A 236 13.96 -11.37 -4.39
CA ALA A 236 15.30 -11.90 -4.61
C ALA A 236 16.05 -11.24 -5.79
N VAL A 237 15.51 -10.15 -6.34
CA VAL A 237 15.96 -9.53 -7.60
C VAL A 237 16.57 -8.16 -7.31
N SER A 238 17.66 -7.81 -8.00
CA SER A 238 18.27 -6.47 -7.87
C SER A 238 17.44 -5.40 -8.58
N ASP A 239 17.50 -4.13 -8.16
CA ASP A 239 16.66 -3.05 -8.71
C ASP A 239 16.70 -2.94 -10.25
N ASN A 240 17.88 -3.08 -10.86
CA ASN A 240 18.01 -3.04 -12.31
C ASN A 240 17.31 -4.23 -13.01
N GLU A 241 17.33 -5.40 -12.38
CA GLU A 241 16.67 -6.60 -12.91
C GLU A 241 15.16 -6.57 -12.66
N ARG A 242 14.70 -5.86 -11.61
CA ARG A 242 13.27 -5.68 -11.31
C ARG A 242 12.54 -5.00 -12.46
N LEU A 243 13.07 -3.89 -12.97
CA LEU A 243 12.44 -3.16 -14.07
C LEU A 243 12.38 -4.02 -15.33
N THR A 244 13.47 -4.72 -15.68
CA THR A 244 13.47 -5.63 -16.83
C THR A 244 12.42 -6.74 -16.70
N ALA A 245 12.23 -7.29 -15.49
CA ALA A 245 11.20 -8.30 -15.24
C ALA A 245 9.78 -7.74 -15.38
N VAL A 246 9.56 -6.52 -14.90
CA VAL A 246 8.28 -5.81 -15.03
C VAL A 246 7.99 -5.49 -16.51
N ASP A 247 8.96 -4.94 -17.26
CA ASP A 247 8.78 -4.62 -18.69
C ASP A 247 8.39 -5.86 -19.52
N ALA A 248 9.07 -6.98 -19.27
CA ALA A 248 8.74 -8.25 -19.91
C ALA A 248 7.31 -8.69 -19.57
N LEU A 249 6.92 -8.61 -18.29
CA LEU A 249 5.57 -8.93 -17.84
C LEU A 249 4.51 -8.03 -18.48
N MET A 250 4.75 -6.72 -18.57
CA MET A 250 3.80 -5.78 -19.16
C MET A 250 3.63 -6.04 -20.65
N THR A 251 4.72 -6.38 -21.36
CA THR A 251 4.65 -6.75 -22.77
C THR A 251 3.81 -8.01 -22.97
N ASP A 252 4.11 -9.08 -22.22
CA ASP A 252 3.39 -10.35 -22.30
C ASP A 252 1.89 -10.17 -21.96
N PHE A 253 1.58 -9.36 -20.94
CA PHE A 253 0.18 -9.11 -20.54
C PHE A 253 -0.58 -8.25 -21.56
N SER A 254 0.07 -7.25 -22.16
CA SER A 254 -0.54 -6.45 -23.23
C SER A 254 -0.93 -7.35 -24.40
N ASP A 255 -0.04 -8.25 -24.81
CA ASP A 255 -0.31 -9.22 -25.88
C ASP A 255 -1.44 -10.17 -25.49
N TYR A 256 -1.46 -10.67 -24.25
CA TYR A 256 -2.56 -11.49 -23.73
C TYR A 256 -3.91 -10.76 -23.81
N LEU A 257 -3.98 -9.48 -23.41
CA LEU A 257 -5.22 -8.70 -23.46
C LEU A 257 -5.72 -8.54 -24.90
N VAL A 258 -4.82 -8.29 -25.85
CA VAL A 258 -5.15 -8.17 -27.28
C VAL A 258 -5.74 -9.49 -27.82
N GLU A 259 -5.23 -10.63 -27.39
CA GLU A 259 -5.69 -11.95 -27.86
C GLU A 259 -6.97 -12.44 -27.18
N ASN A 260 -7.15 -12.14 -25.89
CA ASN A 260 -8.15 -12.80 -25.05
C ASN A 260 -9.28 -11.89 -24.57
N VAL A 261 -9.10 -10.57 -24.57
CA VAL A 261 -10.09 -9.62 -24.05
C VAL A 261 -10.72 -8.82 -25.19
N PRO A 262 -12.06 -8.78 -25.29
CA PRO A 262 -12.73 -7.93 -26.27
C PRO A 262 -12.37 -6.47 -26.05
N LYS A 263 -11.81 -5.83 -27.07
CA LYS A 263 -11.40 -4.43 -26.98
C LYS A 263 -12.62 -3.52 -26.73
N PRO A 264 -12.60 -2.64 -25.71
CA PRO A 264 -13.67 -1.68 -25.49
C PRO A 264 -13.78 -0.71 -26.67
N ALA A 265 -14.99 -0.21 -26.92
CA ALA A 265 -15.18 0.85 -27.89
C ALA A 265 -14.69 2.18 -27.30
N ALA A 266 -13.99 2.97 -28.11
CA ALA A 266 -13.65 4.34 -27.74
C ALA A 266 -14.94 5.14 -27.44
N PRO A 267 -14.92 6.03 -26.43
CA PRO A 267 -16.06 6.89 -26.15
C PRO A 267 -16.38 7.74 -27.38
N LEU A 268 -17.67 7.95 -27.64
CA LEU A 268 -18.09 8.79 -28.76
C LEU A 268 -17.56 10.22 -28.54
N PRO A 269 -17.07 10.89 -29.60
CA PRO A 269 -16.69 12.29 -29.49
C PRO A 269 -17.89 13.10 -28.99
N PRO A 270 -17.68 14.16 -28.21
CA PRO A 270 -18.77 15.02 -27.76
C PRO A 270 -19.58 15.46 -28.98
N PHE A 271 -20.91 15.40 -28.88
CA PHE A 271 -21.78 15.88 -29.94
C PHE A 271 -21.46 17.35 -30.20
N GLU A 272 -20.88 17.66 -31.36
CA GLU A 272 -20.86 19.03 -31.84
C GLU A 272 -22.33 19.45 -31.98
N THR A 273 -22.77 20.40 -31.15
CA THR A 273 -24.04 21.10 -31.38
C THR A 273 -23.95 21.77 -32.72
N ILE A 274 -24.45 21.11 -33.76
CA ILE A 274 -24.67 21.72 -35.06
C ILE A 274 -25.71 22.80 -34.82
N GLU A 275 -25.28 24.07 -34.77
CA GLU A 275 -26.21 25.19 -34.84
C GLU A 275 -26.92 25.13 -36.20
N LEU A 276 -28.11 24.53 -36.19
CA LEU A 276 -28.99 24.56 -37.35
C LEU A 276 -29.34 26.03 -37.60
N SER A 277 -28.76 26.60 -38.65
CA SER A 277 -29.13 27.95 -39.11
C SER A 277 -30.65 28.02 -39.26
N PRO A 278 -31.31 29.08 -38.74
CA PRO A 278 -32.75 29.18 -38.80
C PRO A 278 -33.23 29.09 -40.25
N ILE A 279 -34.02 28.06 -40.54
CA ILE A 279 -34.70 27.91 -41.82
C ILE A 279 -35.75 29.02 -41.90
N ASN A 280 -35.43 30.11 -42.59
CA ASN A 280 -36.43 31.10 -43.01
C ASN A 280 -37.43 30.39 -43.94
N ARG A 281 -38.56 29.95 -43.39
CA ARG A 281 -39.74 29.64 -44.20
C ARG A 281 -40.24 30.98 -44.74
N PRO A 282 -40.30 31.19 -46.08
CA PRO A 282 -41.03 32.32 -46.61
C PRO A 282 -42.49 32.17 -46.18
N GLU A 283 -42.99 33.17 -45.45
CA GLU A 283 -44.40 33.29 -45.12
C GLU A 283 -45.16 33.37 -46.44
N HIS A 284 -45.89 32.31 -46.78
CA HIS A 284 -46.90 32.41 -47.81
C HIS A 284 -48.06 33.22 -47.21
N GLU A 285 -48.15 34.48 -47.64
CA GLU A 285 -49.35 35.30 -47.53
C GLU A 285 -50.54 34.49 -48.07
N LEU A 286 -51.46 34.13 -47.18
CA LEU A 286 -52.79 33.67 -47.56
C LEU A 286 -53.68 34.91 -47.59
N GLU A 287 -54.10 35.29 -48.81
CA GLU A 287 -55.14 36.28 -49.11
C GLU A 287 -56.48 35.98 -48.41
#